data_AF-A0A9Q3PXZ4-F1
#
_entry.id   AF-A0A9Q3PXZ4-F1
#
_cell.length_a   1.000
_cell.length_b   1.000
_cell.length_c   1.000
_cell.angle_alpha   90.00
_cell.angle_beta   90.00
_cell.angle_gamma   90.00
#
_symmetry.space_group_name_H-M   'P 1'
#
loop_
_entity.id
_entity.type
_entity.pdbx_description
1 polymer ?
#
loop_
_entity_poly.entity_id
_entity_poly.type
_entity_poly.pdbx_seq_one_letter_code
_entity_poly.pdbx_strand_id
1 'polypeptide(L)'
;MIHICPSHQEVKTNCLDEKTSPPKQLMMPSHKAFPNIFQQIYKAWFMSLLTIIISIVYLDIELRAQVVGMQNAGLSFWAIAAHSNLPLSTVYKTIQRFNL
;
A
#
# COMPACT_ATOMS: atom_id res chain seq x y z
N MET A 1 -35.23 -49.39 49.36
CA MET A 1 -36.51 -48.78 49.80
C MET A 1 -37.10 -48.09 48.58
N ILE A 2 -38.22 -48.61 48.09
CA ILE A 2 -38.89 -48.14 46.86
C ILE A 2 -39.63 -46.86 47.23
N HIS A 3 -39.28 -45.72 46.63
CA HIS A 3 -40.12 -44.53 46.69
C HIS A 3 -41.13 -44.58 45.55
N ILE A 4 -42.35 -44.96 45.93
CA ILE A 4 -43.57 -44.88 45.14
C ILE A 4 -43.89 -43.38 44.99
N CYS A 5 -43.93 -42.86 43.77
CA CYS A 5 -44.54 -41.56 43.49
C CYS A 5 -46.06 -41.75 43.42
N PRO A 6 -46.87 -41.07 44.28
CA PRO A 6 -48.30 -41.13 44.15
C PRO A 6 -48.78 -40.33 42.94
N SER A 7 -49.73 -40.96 42.26
CA SER A 7 -50.63 -40.44 41.25
C SER A 7 -51.46 -39.24 41.74
N HIS A 8 -51.82 -38.38 40.77
CA HIS A 8 -52.83 -37.32 40.84
C HIS A 8 -52.50 -36.07 41.65
N GLN A 9 -52.15 -35.01 40.94
CA GLN A 9 -52.88 -33.75 41.11
C GLN A 9 -52.83 -32.93 39.82
N GLU A 10 -54.02 -32.79 39.24
CA GLU A 10 -54.36 -31.77 38.27
C GLU A 10 -54.17 -30.40 38.94
N VAL A 11 -53.09 -29.72 38.62
CA VAL A 11 -53.01 -28.26 38.79
C VAL A 11 -52.52 -27.70 37.47
N LYS A 12 -53.48 -27.13 36.72
CA LYS A 12 -53.20 -26.14 35.68
C LYS A 12 -52.39 -25.01 36.31
N THR A 13 -51.09 -25.02 36.07
CA THR A 13 -50.29 -23.80 36.08
C THR A 13 -49.43 -23.84 34.84
N ASN A 14 -49.81 -22.97 33.91
CA ASN A 14 -49.18 -22.79 32.62
C ASN A 14 -47.67 -22.74 32.75
N CYS A 15 -47.04 -23.50 31.87
CA CYS A 15 -45.63 -23.43 31.55
C CYS A 15 -45.15 -21.98 31.51
N LEU A 16 -44.01 -21.73 32.15
CA LEU A 16 -43.20 -20.55 31.88
C LEU A 16 -42.94 -20.52 30.38
N ASP A 17 -43.54 -19.55 29.70
CA ASP A 17 -43.14 -19.10 28.36
C ASP A 17 -41.68 -18.65 28.45
N GLU A 18 -40.76 -19.58 28.22
CA GLU A 18 -39.42 -19.23 27.80
C GLU A 18 -39.54 -18.69 26.37
N LYS A 19 -39.97 -17.43 26.27
CA LYS A 19 -39.72 -16.61 25.08
C LYS A 19 -38.22 -16.65 24.87
N THR A 20 -37.83 -17.50 23.93
CA THR A 20 -36.62 -17.45 23.12
C THR A 20 -36.44 -16.01 22.64
N SER A 21 -35.85 -15.20 23.50
CA SER A 21 -35.25 -13.95 23.12
C SER A 21 -34.01 -14.34 22.32
N PRO A 22 -33.86 -13.87 21.07
CA PRO A 22 -32.62 -14.10 20.35
C PRO A 22 -31.48 -13.55 21.22
N PRO A 23 -30.31 -14.23 21.28
CA PRO A 23 -29.20 -13.75 22.08
C PRO A 23 -28.98 -12.29 21.71
N LYS A 24 -29.04 -11.40 22.72
CA LYS A 24 -28.68 -9.99 22.57
C LYS A 24 -27.32 -10.00 21.89
N GLN A 25 -27.30 -9.75 20.59
CA GLN A 25 -26.08 -9.47 19.88
C GLN A 25 -25.53 -8.24 20.59
N LEU A 26 -24.43 -8.44 21.31
CA LEU A 26 -23.60 -7.34 21.78
C LEU A 26 -23.18 -6.63 20.49
N MET A 27 -23.89 -5.56 20.13
CA MET A 27 -23.47 -4.66 19.06
C MET A 27 -22.15 -4.07 19.52
N MET A 28 -21.05 -4.72 19.18
CA MET A 28 -19.77 -4.05 19.18
C MET A 28 -19.90 -2.88 18.19
N PRO A 29 -19.55 -1.64 18.60
CA PRO A 29 -19.56 -0.52 17.69
C PRO A 29 -18.71 -0.90 16.47
N SER A 30 -19.35 -0.86 15.30
CA SER A 30 -18.75 -1.16 14.01
C SER A 30 -17.47 -0.31 13.84
N HIS A 31 -16.30 -0.95 13.97
CA HIS A 31 -14.95 -0.39 13.80
C HIS A 31 -14.65 0.11 12.36
N LYS A 32 -15.65 0.57 11.60
CA LYS A 32 -15.53 1.03 10.20
C LYS A 32 -14.88 2.41 10.03
N ALA A 33 -14.58 3.14 11.11
CA ALA A 33 -13.98 4.48 11.03
C ALA A 33 -12.44 4.47 11.05
N PHE A 34 -11.80 3.47 11.65
CA PHE A 34 -10.33 3.36 11.71
C PHE A 34 -9.63 3.13 10.35
N PRO A 35 -10.17 2.40 9.36
CA PRO A 35 -9.45 2.16 8.10
C PRO A 35 -9.28 3.41 7.23
N ASN A 36 -10.08 4.46 7.40
CA ASN A 36 -10.09 5.60 6.47
C ASN A 36 -8.84 6.49 6.62
N ILE A 37 -8.38 6.76 7.86
CA ILE A 37 -7.17 7.56 8.10
C ILE A 37 -5.92 6.80 7.62
N PHE A 38 -5.81 5.50 7.92
CA PHE A 38 -4.68 4.69 7.44
C PHE A 38 -4.66 4.59 5.91
N GLN A 39 -5.82 4.43 5.26
CA GLN A 39 -5.90 4.45 3.80
C GLN A 39 -5.49 5.79 3.20
N GLN A 40 -5.88 6.91 3.82
CA GLN A 40 -5.49 8.25 3.35
C GLN A 40 -3.99 8.50 3.53
N ILE A 41 -3.43 8.15 4.69
CA ILE A 41 -1.99 8.28 4.95
C ILE A 41 -1.21 7.38 3.99
N TYR A 42 -1.63 6.13 3.83
CA TYR A 42 -1.01 5.19 2.89
C TYR A 42 -1.04 5.72 1.45
N LYS A 43 -2.19 6.22 0.99
CA LYS A 43 -2.33 6.79 -0.35
C LYS A 43 -1.44 8.01 -0.53
N ALA A 44 -1.39 8.91 0.45
CA ALA A 44 -0.54 10.11 0.37
C ALA A 44 0.95 9.73 0.30
N TRP A 45 1.41 8.85 1.20
CA TRP A 45 2.79 8.37 1.20
C TRP A 45 3.16 7.64 -0.10
N PHE A 46 2.27 6.79 -0.62
CA PHE A 46 2.46 6.10 -1.88
C PHE A 46 2.60 7.07 -3.06
N MET A 47 1.73 8.09 -3.13
CA MET A 47 1.81 9.09 -4.20
C MET A 47 3.11 9.91 -4.10
N SER A 48 3.52 10.31 -2.90
CA SER A 48 4.80 11.00 -2.69
C SER A 48 6.00 10.14 -3.08
N LEU A 49 6.02 8.87 -2.69
CA LEU A 49 7.07 7.93 -3.06
C LEU A 49 7.13 7.73 -4.57
N LEU A 50 5.97 7.55 -5.21
CA LEU A 50 5.87 7.41 -6.67
C LEU A 50 6.43 8.65 -7.38
N THR A 51 6.10 9.86 -6.92
CA THR A 51 6.65 11.09 -7.48
C THR A 51 8.17 11.13 -7.36
N ILE A 52 8.73 10.79 -6.19
CA ILE A 52 10.20 10.77 -6.00
C ILE A 52 10.87 9.79 -6.97
N ILE A 53 10.32 8.57 -7.10
CA ILE A 53 10.86 7.56 -8.02
C ILE A 53 10.83 8.08 -9.46
N ILE A 54 9.70 8.64 -9.90
CA ILE A 54 9.57 9.20 -11.25
C ILE A 54 10.57 10.33 -11.46
N SER A 55 10.74 11.25 -10.50
CA SER A 55 11.71 12.34 -10.61
C SER A 55 13.15 11.84 -10.73
N ILE A 56 13.56 10.83 -9.96
CA ILE A 56 14.91 10.25 -10.04
C ILE A 56 15.12 9.58 -11.41
N VAL A 57 14.16 8.78 -11.86
CA VAL A 57 14.26 8.07 -13.14
C VAL A 57 14.27 9.05 -14.31
N TYR A 58 13.41 10.06 -14.28
CA TYR A 58 13.33 11.06 -15.34
C TYR A 58 14.60 11.90 -15.44
N LEU A 59 15.16 12.30 -14.29
CA LEU A 59 16.45 13.02 -14.25
C LEU A 59 17.58 12.19 -14.86
N ASP A 60 17.64 10.87 -14.57
CA ASP A 60 18.63 9.98 -15.20
C ASP A 60 18.45 9.87 -16.73
N ILE A 61 17.19 9.80 -17.20
CA ILE A 61 16.88 9.78 -18.64
C ILE A 61 17.32 11.07 -19.32
N GLU A 62 16.99 12.23 -18.74
CA GLU A 62 17.33 13.53 -19.28
C GLU A 62 18.85 13.73 -19.36
N LEU A 63 19.57 13.36 -18.30
CA LEU A 63 21.02 13.44 -18.24
C LEU A 63 21.70 12.57 -19.31
N ARG A 64 21.18 11.35 -19.55
CA ARG A 64 21.67 10.48 -20.63
C ARG A 64 21.38 11.04 -22.01
N ALA A 65 20.17 11.57 -22.21
CA ALA A 65 19.79 12.22 -23.47
C ALA A 65 20.69 13.43 -23.76
N GLN A 66 21.03 14.21 -22.72
CA GLN A 66 21.93 15.35 -22.83
C GLN A 66 23.35 14.92 -23.24
N VAL A 67 23.92 13.90 -22.60
CA VAL A 67 25.24 13.34 -22.95
C VAL A 67 25.28 12.86 -24.40
N VAL A 68 24.26 12.12 -24.83
CA VAL A 68 24.12 11.64 -26.21
C VAL A 68 23.97 12.82 -27.20
N GLY A 69 23.16 13.81 -26.86
CA GLY A 69 22.96 15.01 -27.69
C GLY A 69 24.26 15.80 -27.89
N MET A 70 25.08 15.96 -26.84
CA MET A 70 26.37 16.62 -26.94
C MET A 70 27.37 15.83 -27.80
N GLN A 71 27.38 14.49 -27.69
CA GLN A 71 28.22 13.64 -28.53
C GLN A 71 27.83 13.76 -30.01
N ASN A 72 26.52 13.75 -30.30
CA ASN A 72 26.02 13.96 -31.67
C ASN A 72 26.34 15.35 -32.24
N ALA A 73 26.49 16.36 -31.37
CA ALA A 73 26.96 17.68 -31.74
C ALA A 73 28.50 17.76 -31.95
N GLY A 74 29.22 16.66 -31.79
CA GLY A 74 30.66 16.56 -32.02
C GLY A 74 31.53 17.02 -30.85
N LEU A 75 30.97 17.18 -29.64
CA LEU A 75 31.77 17.51 -28.46
C LEU A 75 32.67 16.33 -28.08
N SER A 76 33.89 16.64 -27.61
CA SER A 76 34.78 15.62 -27.07
C SER A 76 34.29 15.10 -25.72
N PHE A 77 34.65 13.88 -25.35
CA PHE A 77 34.24 13.28 -24.06
C PHE A 77 34.62 14.14 -22.85
N TRP A 78 35.77 14.80 -22.89
CA TRP A 78 36.21 15.75 -21.85
C TRP A 78 35.31 16.97 -21.76
N ALA A 79 34.93 17.54 -22.91
CA ALA A 79 34.00 18.67 -22.94
C ALA A 79 32.63 18.28 -22.42
N ILE A 80 32.12 17.09 -22.76
CA ILE A 80 30.85 16.57 -22.26
C ILE A 80 30.90 16.37 -20.74
N ALA A 81 31.98 15.77 -20.22
CA ALA A 81 32.17 15.58 -18.78
C ALA A 81 32.18 16.91 -18.01
N ALA A 82 32.85 17.93 -18.56
CA ALA A 82 32.87 19.26 -17.98
C ALA A 82 31.49 19.94 -18.00
N HIS A 83 30.72 19.83 -19.09
CA HIS A 83 29.40 20.45 -19.22
C HIS A 83 28.32 19.75 -18.40
N SER A 84 28.36 18.42 -18.32
CA SER A 84 27.38 17.62 -17.58
C SER A 84 27.74 17.44 -16.09
N ASN A 85 28.91 17.91 -15.67
CA ASN A 85 29.46 17.67 -14.33
C ASN A 85 29.48 16.17 -13.96
N LEU A 86 29.75 15.32 -14.94
CA LEU A 86 29.81 13.87 -14.76
C LEU A 86 31.26 13.37 -14.80
N PRO A 87 31.57 12.28 -14.06
CA PRO A 87 32.84 11.59 -14.24
C PRO A 87 33.01 11.13 -15.68
N LEU A 88 34.22 11.27 -16.22
CA LEU A 88 34.54 10.85 -17.60
C LEU A 88 34.19 9.38 -17.86
N SER A 89 34.37 8.52 -16.85
CA SER A 89 34.01 7.10 -16.91
C SER A 89 32.50 6.87 -17.07
N THR A 90 31.66 7.73 -16.51
CA THR A 90 30.21 7.69 -16.67
C THR A 90 29.82 8.13 -18.07
N VAL A 91 30.40 9.22 -18.57
CA VAL A 91 30.19 9.70 -19.95
C VAL A 91 30.55 8.61 -20.96
N TYR A 92 31.73 8.00 -20.82
CA TYR A 92 32.19 6.92 -21.69
C TYR A 92 31.23 5.72 -21.68
N LYS A 93 30.82 5.24 -20.50
CA LYS A 93 29.85 4.13 -20.39
C LYS A 93 28.50 4.46 -21.01
N THR A 94 28.03 5.69 -20.85
CA THR A 94 26.77 6.15 -21.45
C THR A 94 26.87 6.12 -22.97
N ILE A 95 27.89 6.74 -23.54
CA ILE A 95 28.08 6.80 -25.00
C ILE A 95 28.26 5.39 -25.59
N GLN A 96 29.10 4.55 -24.97
CA GLN A 96 29.33 3.17 -25.40
C GLN A 96 28.04 2.33 -25.40
N ARG A 97 27.13 2.54 -24.44
CA ARG A 97 25.83 1.84 -24.40
C ARG A 97 24.92 2.21 -25.56
N PHE A 98 25.04 3.41 -26.10
CA PHE A 98 24.28 3.88 -27.26
C PHE A 98 24.99 3.62 -28.59
N ASN A 99 26.18 3.01 -28.56
CA ASN A 99 27.00 2.66 -29.73
C ASN A 99 27.28 3.86 -30.66
N LEU A 100 27.48 5.03 -30.04
CA LEU A 100 27.86 6.30 -30.67
C LEU A 100 29.38 6.51 -30.63
#